data_AF-A0AAD7CXE5-F1
#
_entry.id   AF-A0AAD7CXE5-F1
#
_cell.length_a   1.000
_cell.length_b   1.000
_cell.length_c   1.000
_cell.angle_alpha   90.00
_cell.angle_beta   90.00
_cell.angle_gamma   90.00
#
_symmetry.space_group_name_H-M   'P 1'
#
loop_
_entity.id
_entity.type
_entity.pdbx_description
1 polymer ?
#
loop_
_entity_poly.entity_id
_entity_poly.type
_entity_poly.pdbx_seq_one_letter_code
_entity_poly.pdbx_strand_id
1 'polypeptide(L)'
;MPPLYNYKNRCFCETHLDLRNTCRITHGPSLRVQLQALGDTTGDQVVHTFKAKTTYGSQTMQWACGVPIGWGKCYRSESTPQVLGILERIWEDYPNSRPGFIAYDSACDLLRHIVTQNPGNIWLATTKFIVDAWHYIGHRASDILCRTRCNHAPMDGSQQDLILTVEDENGVVHQTRAFNTETAEQLNSWLRGFEAALQQMSDVNYDFFVHVLMMIYGETMENHIFTKGSELSDDFWAAVNGEDMET
;
A
#
# COMPACT_ATOMS: atom_id res chain seq x y z
N MET A 1 -6.80 -31.03 11.00
CA MET A 1 -7.12 -30.11 12.12
C MET A 1 -8.62 -30.12 12.33
N PRO A 2 -9.13 -30.32 13.56
CA PRO A 2 -10.56 -30.30 13.82
C PRO A 2 -11.15 -28.90 13.53
N PRO A 3 -12.37 -28.80 13.00
CA PRO A 3 -13.00 -27.53 12.68
C PRO A 3 -13.30 -26.70 13.95
N LEU A 4 -13.29 -25.37 13.82
CA LEU A 4 -13.66 -24.45 14.89
C LEU A 4 -15.15 -24.58 15.20
N TYR A 5 -15.50 -24.71 16.48
CA TYR A 5 -16.86 -24.99 16.96
C TYR A 5 -17.84 -23.84 16.72
N ASN A 6 -17.36 -22.59 16.66
CA ASN A 6 -18.17 -21.41 16.30
C ASN A 6 -17.27 -20.23 15.91
N TYR A 7 -17.40 -19.73 14.69
CA TYR A 7 -16.58 -18.63 14.17
C TYR A 7 -16.82 -17.27 14.86
N LYS A 8 -17.96 -17.07 15.52
CA LYS A 8 -18.35 -15.77 16.07
C LYS A 8 -17.61 -15.42 17.37
N ASN A 9 -17.15 -16.41 18.14
CA ASN A 9 -16.69 -16.22 19.53
C ASN A 9 -15.23 -16.63 19.81
N ARG A 10 -14.42 -16.83 18.74
CA ARG A 10 -12.94 -16.95 18.72
C ARG A 10 -12.27 -18.23 19.27
N CYS A 11 -11.30 -18.66 18.45
CA CYS A 11 -9.96 -19.22 18.72
C CYS A 11 -9.72 -20.67 19.14
N PHE A 12 -10.69 -21.48 19.54
CA PHE A 12 -10.39 -22.87 19.95
C PHE A 12 -11.27 -23.90 19.23
N CYS A 13 -10.66 -25.04 18.85
CA CYS A 13 -11.42 -26.23 18.47
C CYS A 13 -11.99 -26.90 19.72
N GLU A 14 -12.95 -27.81 19.55
CA GLU A 14 -13.70 -28.44 20.64
C GLU A 14 -12.81 -29.01 21.75
N THR A 15 -11.67 -29.62 21.38
CA THR A 15 -10.69 -30.22 22.29
C THR A 15 -9.83 -29.21 23.08
N HIS A 16 -9.93 -27.91 22.80
CA HIS A 16 -9.12 -26.86 23.42
C HIS A 16 -9.97 -25.76 24.07
N LEU A 17 -11.27 -26.00 24.26
CA LEU A 17 -12.19 -25.06 24.92
C LEU A 17 -11.76 -24.74 26.36
N ASP A 18 -11.14 -25.69 27.04
CA ASP A 18 -10.70 -25.60 28.44
C ASP A 18 -9.66 -24.49 28.66
N LEU A 19 -8.88 -24.18 27.60
CA LEU A 19 -7.87 -23.13 27.60
C LEU A 19 -8.47 -21.71 27.64
N ARG A 20 -9.77 -21.57 27.35
CA ARG A 20 -10.51 -20.30 27.50
C ARG A 20 -10.42 -19.74 28.92
N ASN A 21 -10.36 -20.62 29.92
CA ASN A 21 -10.40 -20.23 31.33
C ASN A 21 -9.00 -19.99 31.94
N THR A 22 -7.93 -20.21 31.17
CA THR A 22 -6.55 -20.10 31.66
C THR A 22 -6.06 -18.65 31.70
N CYS A 23 -6.55 -17.78 30.79
CA CYS A 23 -6.29 -16.35 30.84
C CYS A 23 -7.44 -15.63 31.54
N ARG A 24 -7.22 -15.21 32.80
CA ARG A 24 -8.18 -14.49 33.67
C ARG A 24 -8.55 -13.06 33.18
N ILE A 25 -8.95 -12.90 31.93
CA ILE A 25 -9.53 -11.64 31.43
C ILE A 25 -11.03 -11.84 31.35
N THR A 26 -11.73 -11.66 32.47
CA THR A 26 -13.17 -11.94 32.58
C THR A 26 -14.07 -10.78 32.17
N HIS A 27 -13.61 -9.53 32.02
CA HIS A 27 -14.53 -8.42 31.69
C HIS A 27 -13.88 -7.32 30.84
N GLY A 28 -13.97 -7.45 29.52
CA GLY A 28 -14.07 -6.28 28.65
C GLY A 28 -15.55 -5.87 28.56
N PRO A 29 -15.90 -4.57 28.46
CA PRO A 29 -17.29 -4.15 28.41
C PRO A 29 -17.95 -4.73 27.14
N SER A 30 -18.93 -5.61 27.29
CA SER A 30 -19.79 -5.97 26.18
C SER A 30 -20.71 -4.78 25.93
N LEU A 31 -20.46 -4.03 24.85
CA LEU A 31 -21.46 -3.12 24.29
C LEU A 31 -22.68 -3.96 23.89
N ARG A 32 -23.66 -4.08 24.78
CA ARG A 32 -24.99 -4.59 24.44
C ARG A 32 -25.74 -3.46 23.76
N VAL A 33 -25.59 -3.37 22.44
CA VAL A 33 -26.45 -2.53 21.61
C VAL A 33 -27.85 -3.15 21.68
N GLN A 34 -28.81 -2.43 22.26
CA GLN A 34 -30.20 -2.88 22.35
C GLN A 34 -30.89 -2.49 21.03
N LEU A 35 -30.99 -3.45 20.10
CA LEU A 35 -31.64 -3.23 18.81
C LEU A 35 -33.17 -3.21 18.98
N GLN A 36 -33.84 -2.38 18.18
CA GLN A 36 -35.31 -2.37 18.10
C GLN A 36 -35.80 -3.66 17.43
N ALA A 37 -36.98 -4.14 17.82
CA ALA A 37 -37.62 -5.28 17.18
C ALA A 37 -37.93 -4.97 15.70
N LEU A 38 -37.70 -5.94 14.82
CA LEU A 38 -37.95 -5.82 13.38
C LEU A 38 -39.04 -6.82 12.99
N GLY A 39 -40.27 -6.32 12.83
CA GLY A 39 -41.45 -7.17 12.62
C GLY A 39 -41.64 -8.13 13.79
N ASP A 40 -41.73 -9.42 13.50
CA ASP A 40 -41.91 -10.49 14.51
C ASP A 40 -40.59 -10.90 15.20
N THR A 41 -39.45 -10.32 14.80
CA THR A 41 -38.14 -10.65 15.37
C THR A 41 -37.82 -9.72 16.54
N THR A 42 -37.69 -10.28 17.74
CA THR A 42 -37.34 -9.52 18.95
C THR A 42 -35.91 -8.98 18.86
N GLY A 43 -35.63 -7.82 19.46
CA GLY A 43 -34.33 -7.12 19.33
C GLY A 43 -33.10 -7.95 19.73
N ASP A 44 -33.27 -8.93 20.61
CA ASP A 44 -32.25 -9.92 21.00
C ASP A 44 -32.03 -11.04 19.97
N GLN A 45 -33.01 -11.27 19.10
CA GLN A 45 -32.96 -12.19 17.96
C GLN A 45 -32.60 -11.50 16.64
N VAL A 46 -32.58 -10.17 16.61
CA VAL A 46 -32.05 -9.41 15.47
C VAL A 46 -30.56 -9.73 15.36
N VAL A 47 -30.23 -10.65 14.46
CA VAL A 47 -28.85 -10.94 14.11
C VAL A 47 -28.29 -9.68 13.48
N HIS A 48 -27.38 -8.99 14.18
CA HIS A 48 -26.51 -8.03 13.53
C HIS A 48 -25.95 -8.70 12.27
N THR A 49 -26.26 -8.18 11.09
CA THR A 49 -25.39 -8.33 9.90
C THR A 49 -24.14 -7.51 10.14
N PHE A 50 -23.43 -7.85 11.22
CA PHE A 50 -22.07 -7.45 11.49
C PHE A 50 -21.28 -8.08 10.35
N LYS A 51 -21.09 -7.32 9.28
CA LYS A 51 -20.24 -7.73 8.17
C LYS A 51 -18.89 -8.08 8.77
N ALA A 52 -18.48 -9.33 8.62
CA ALA A 52 -17.08 -9.68 8.84
C ALA A 52 -16.26 -8.71 7.99
N LYS A 53 -15.24 -8.08 8.58
CA LYS A 53 -14.30 -7.24 7.83
C LYS A 53 -13.65 -8.16 6.77
N THR A 54 -14.21 -8.20 5.57
CA THR A 54 -13.73 -9.07 4.49
C THR A 54 -12.37 -8.56 4.04
N THR A 55 -12.26 -7.24 3.88
CA THR A 55 -11.04 -6.54 3.44
C THR A 55 -10.34 -5.89 4.65
N TYR A 56 -9.06 -6.23 4.87
CA TYR A 56 -8.22 -5.59 5.89
C TYR A 56 -7.99 -4.12 5.56
N GLY A 57 -7.64 -3.86 4.31
CA GLY A 57 -7.41 -2.54 3.71
C GLY A 57 -7.18 -2.69 2.20
N SER A 58 -7.04 -1.57 1.51
CA SER A 58 -6.60 -1.54 0.12
C SER A 58 -5.18 -1.05 0.03
N GLN A 59 -4.35 -1.76 -0.73
CA GLN A 59 -3.04 -1.30 -1.13
C GLN A 59 -3.19 -0.46 -2.38
N THR A 60 -2.71 0.78 -2.34
CA THR A 60 -2.67 1.68 -3.49
C THR A 60 -1.27 1.77 -4.07
N MET A 61 -1.20 2.11 -5.35
CA MET A 61 0.02 2.36 -6.11
C MET A 61 -0.16 3.66 -6.89
N GLN A 62 0.85 4.51 -6.84
CA GLN A 62 0.84 5.81 -7.52
C GLN A 62 2.24 6.19 -8.00
N TRP A 63 2.30 7.09 -8.97
CA TRP A 63 3.53 7.71 -9.40
C TRP A 63 4.06 8.67 -8.33
N ALA A 64 5.34 9.01 -8.39
CA ALA A 64 5.97 9.96 -7.46
C ALA A 64 5.35 11.37 -7.53
N CYS A 65 4.67 11.71 -8.64
CA CYS A 65 3.89 12.93 -8.80
C CYS A 65 2.53 12.90 -8.09
N GLY A 66 2.13 11.76 -7.52
CA GLY A 66 0.86 11.58 -6.82
C GLY A 66 -0.27 11.01 -7.68
N VAL A 67 -0.08 10.85 -8.99
CA VAL A 67 -1.12 10.29 -9.88
C VAL A 67 -1.29 8.78 -9.60
N PRO A 68 -2.51 8.30 -9.27
CA PRO A 68 -2.77 6.91 -8.97
C PRO A 68 -2.62 6.03 -10.22
N ILE A 69 -1.96 4.88 -10.05
CA ILE A 69 -1.73 3.89 -11.12
C ILE A 69 -2.70 2.72 -10.97
N GLY A 70 -2.89 2.26 -9.74
CA GLY A 70 -3.63 1.05 -9.47
C GLY A 70 -3.78 0.79 -7.99
N TRP A 71 -4.50 -0.28 -7.69
CA TRP A 71 -4.78 -0.69 -6.32
C TRP A 71 -5.21 -2.16 -6.26
N GLY A 72 -5.24 -2.71 -5.05
CA GLY A 72 -5.86 -4.01 -4.81
C GLY A 72 -6.25 -4.21 -3.34
N LYS A 73 -7.06 -5.24 -3.11
CA LYS A 73 -7.58 -5.58 -1.78
C LYS A 73 -6.59 -6.46 -1.04
N CYS A 74 -6.27 -6.07 0.19
CA CYS A 74 -5.60 -6.92 1.15
C CYS A 74 -6.66 -7.56 2.06
N TYR A 75 -6.73 -8.88 2.07
CA TYR A 75 -7.64 -9.65 2.92
C TYR A 75 -6.92 -10.08 4.20
N ARG A 76 -7.58 -9.89 5.36
CA ARG A 76 -7.10 -10.24 6.72
C ARG A 76 -5.84 -9.51 7.22
N SER A 77 -4.88 -9.22 6.35
CA SER A 77 -3.64 -8.49 6.62
C SER A 77 -3.09 -7.89 5.33
N GLU A 78 -2.28 -6.85 5.43
CA GLU A 78 -1.37 -6.44 4.37
C GLU A 78 -0.14 -7.34 4.39
N SER A 79 -0.25 -8.50 3.75
CA SER A 79 0.83 -9.50 3.71
C SER A 79 1.65 -9.35 2.43
N THR A 80 2.96 -9.58 2.50
CA THR A 80 3.86 -9.49 1.34
C THR A 80 3.46 -10.35 0.12
N PRO A 81 2.83 -11.53 0.22
CA PRO A 81 2.33 -12.25 -0.95
C PRO A 81 1.17 -11.53 -1.65
N GLN A 82 0.30 -10.85 -0.89
CA GLN A 82 -0.83 -10.09 -1.45
C GLN A 82 -0.33 -8.82 -2.12
N VAL A 83 0.63 -8.12 -1.51
CA VAL A 83 1.27 -6.94 -2.11
C VAL A 83 1.98 -7.31 -3.41
N LEU A 84 2.72 -8.43 -3.44
CA LEU A 84 3.34 -8.92 -4.67
C LEU A 84 2.30 -9.25 -5.75
N GLY A 85 1.21 -9.94 -5.40
CA GLY A 85 0.14 -10.26 -6.34
C GLY A 85 -0.56 -9.02 -6.90
N ILE A 86 -0.69 -7.95 -6.11
CA ILE A 86 -1.22 -6.65 -6.57
C ILE A 86 -0.24 -6.00 -7.56
N LEU A 87 1.06 -5.97 -7.24
CA LEU A 87 2.09 -5.47 -8.16
C LEU A 87 2.09 -6.25 -9.48
N GLU A 88 2.08 -7.58 -9.43
CA GLU A 88 2.05 -8.42 -10.63
C GLU A 88 0.81 -8.15 -11.48
N ARG A 89 -0.35 -7.95 -10.85
CA ARG A 89 -1.60 -7.64 -11.55
C ARG A 89 -1.61 -6.27 -12.21
N ILE A 90 -1.02 -5.24 -11.60
CA ILE A 90 -0.97 -3.89 -12.17
C ILE A 90 -0.16 -3.87 -13.48
N TRP A 91 0.90 -4.68 -13.56
CA TRP A 91 1.81 -4.74 -14.73
C TRP A 91 1.70 -6.05 -15.52
N GLU A 92 0.60 -6.79 -15.38
CA GLU A 92 0.39 -8.08 -16.06
C GLU A 92 0.44 -7.91 -17.58
N ASP A 93 -0.30 -6.93 -18.10
CA ASP A 93 -0.41 -6.64 -19.53
C ASP A 93 0.74 -5.76 -20.07
N TYR A 94 1.52 -5.12 -19.18
CA TYR A 94 2.56 -4.15 -19.55
C TYR A 94 3.89 -4.41 -18.81
N PRO A 95 4.52 -5.59 -19.01
CA PRO A 95 5.71 -5.98 -18.26
C PRO A 95 6.93 -5.10 -18.52
N ASN A 96 6.99 -4.44 -19.68
CA ASN A 96 8.06 -3.51 -20.06
C ASN A 96 7.87 -2.10 -19.47
N SER A 97 6.69 -1.81 -18.94
CA SER A 97 6.35 -0.52 -18.32
C SER A 97 6.50 -0.56 -16.79
N ARG A 98 7.15 -1.60 -16.25
CA ARG A 98 7.44 -1.68 -14.82
C ARG A 98 8.35 -0.52 -14.40
N PRO A 99 8.12 0.06 -13.21
CA PRO A 99 8.96 1.13 -12.71
C PRO A 99 10.36 0.59 -12.38
N GLY A 100 11.38 1.39 -12.66
CA GLY A 100 12.75 1.11 -12.22
C GLY A 100 12.90 1.20 -10.69
N PHE A 101 12.05 1.98 -10.03
CA PHE A 101 12.06 2.18 -8.58
C PHE A 101 10.64 2.11 -7.99
N ILE A 102 10.48 1.41 -6.86
CA ILE A 102 9.25 1.37 -6.08
C ILE A 102 9.58 1.72 -4.63
N ALA A 103 8.93 2.76 -4.10
CA ALA A 103 8.95 3.05 -2.68
C ALA A 103 7.85 2.27 -1.95
N TYR A 104 8.21 1.54 -0.91
CA TYR A 104 7.28 0.80 -0.05
C TYR A 104 7.84 0.75 1.37
N ASP A 105 7.02 1.00 2.38
CA ASP A 105 7.45 1.07 3.78
C ASP A 105 8.08 -0.26 4.25
N SER A 106 7.55 -1.40 3.79
CA SER A 106 8.04 -2.75 4.09
C SER A 106 8.74 -3.41 2.89
N ALA A 107 9.44 -2.62 2.07
CA ALA A 107 10.15 -3.11 0.87
C ALA A 107 11.17 -4.22 1.18
N CYS A 108 11.81 -4.20 2.35
CA CYS A 108 12.77 -5.26 2.72
C CYS A 108 12.09 -6.63 2.91
N ASP A 109 10.89 -6.65 3.51
CA ASP A 109 10.15 -7.89 3.75
C ASP A 109 9.54 -8.41 2.44
N LEU A 110 9.08 -7.49 1.58
CA LEU A 110 8.63 -7.82 0.23
C LEU A 110 9.78 -8.39 -0.60
N LEU A 111 10.94 -7.75 -0.59
CA LEU A 111 12.13 -8.23 -1.30
C LEU A 111 12.58 -9.59 -0.77
N ARG A 112 12.62 -9.78 0.55
CA ARG A 112 12.95 -11.07 1.16
C ARG A 112 11.96 -12.15 0.72
N HIS A 113 10.67 -11.83 0.67
CA HIS A 113 9.65 -12.73 0.15
C HIS A 113 9.91 -13.11 -1.31
N ILE A 114 10.09 -12.12 -2.21
CA ILE A 114 10.35 -12.35 -3.64
C ILE A 114 11.58 -13.25 -3.84
N VAL A 115 12.72 -12.92 -3.21
CA VAL A 115 13.97 -13.70 -3.33
C VAL A 115 13.78 -15.13 -2.81
N THR A 116 13.04 -15.31 -1.71
CA THR A 116 12.82 -16.64 -1.12
C THR A 116 11.89 -17.49 -2.00
N GLN A 117 10.87 -16.90 -2.62
CA GLN A 117 9.95 -17.62 -3.49
C GLN A 117 10.57 -17.94 -4.85
N ASN A 118 11.24 -16.96 -5.47
CA ASN A 118 11.89 -17.12 -6.77
C ASN A 118 13.08 -16.15 -6.91
N PRO A 119 14.32 -16.63 -6.72
CA PRO A 119 15.53 -15.82 -6.92
C PRO A 119 15.71 -15.28 -8.34
N GLY A 120 15.06 -15.89 -9.33
CA GLY A 120 15.04 -15.45 -10.73
C GLY A 120 13.84 -14.59 -11.10
N ASN A 121 13.09 -14.07 -10.11
CA ASN A 121 11.94 -13.23 -10.38
C ASN A 121 12.38 -11.95 -11.12
N ILE A 122 11.66 -11.60 -12.18
CA ILE A 122 11.96 -10.45 -13.04
C ILE A 122 11.99 -9.12 -12.27
N TRP A 123 11.18 -8.98 -11.21
CA TRP A 123 11.20 -7.80 -10.33
C TRP A 123 12.59 -7.53 -9.72
N LEU A 124 13.38 -8.57 -9.46
CA LEU A 124 14.74 -8.44 -8.91
C LEU A 124 15.75 -7.88 -9.92
N ALA A 125 15.45 -8.03 -11.22
CA ALA A 125 16.29 -7.57 -12.32
C ALA A 125 15.85 -6.19 -12.83
N THR A 126 14.54 -5.91 -12.86
CA THR A 126 14.00 -4.68 -13.46
C THR A 126 13.76 -3.55 -12.46
N THR A 127 13.59 -3.86 -11.17
CA THR A 127 13.06 -2.89 -10.21
C THR A 127 13.86 -2.88 -8.90
N LYS A 128 14.13 -1.68 -8.40
CA LYS A 128 14.72 -1.42 -7.08
C LYS A 128 13.62 -1.05 -6.10
N PHE A 129 13.59 -1.74 -4.96
CA PHE A 129 12.61 -1.50 -3.90
C PHE A 129 13.25 -0.67 -2.80
N ILE A 130 12.82 0.59 -2.66
CA ILE A 130 13.34 1.53 -1.66
C ILE A 130 12.40 1.61 -0.45
N VAL A 131 12.96 1.71 0.76
CA VAL A 131 12.19 1.94 1.99
C VAL A 131 12.30 3.40 2.41
N ASP A 132 11.34 3.90 3.19
CA ASP A 132 11.47 5.23 3.78
C ASP A 132 12.65 5.31 4.78
N ALA A 133 13.11 6.53 5.10
CA ALA A 133 14.26 6.71 6.00
C ALA A 133 13.99 6.21 7.42
N TRP A 134 12.78 6.41 7.91
CA TRP A 134 12.43 6.04 9.27
C TRP A 134 12.48 4.52 9.45
N HIS A 135 11.94 3.79 8.48
CA HIS A 135 12.03 2.35 8.40
C HIS A 135 13.49 1.90 8.26
N TYR A 136 14.27 2.54 7.39
CA TYR A 136 15.69 2.23 7.21
C TYR A 136 16.51 2.38 8.51
N ILE A 137 16.27 3.43 9.30
CA ILE A 137 16.97 3.68 10.58
C ILE A 137 16.64 2.57 11.60
N GLY A 138 15.42 2.04 11.59
CA GLY A 138 14.99 0.97 12.49
C GLY A 138 15.57 -0.41 12.18
N HIS A 139 16.21 -0.59 11.03
CA HIS A 139 16.75 -1.88 10.60
C HIS A 139 18.05 -2.26 11.29
N ARG A 140 18.27 -3.57 11.39
CA ARG A 140 19.56 -4.10 11.83
C ARG A 140 20.61 -3.82 10.76
N ALA A 141 21.72 -3.21 11.14
CA ALA A 141 22.87 -2.95 10.25
C ALA A 141 23.48 -4.23 9.61
N SER A 142 23.11 -5.42 10.10
CA SER A 142 23.47 -6.71 9.53
C SER A 142 22.52 -7.23 8.46
N ASP A 143 21.37 -6.59 8.21
CA ASP A 143 20.49 -6.96 7.10
C ASP A 143 21.11 -6.50 5.77
N ILE A 144 21.81 -7.43 5.13
CA ILE A 144 22.51 -7.20 3.85
C ILE A 144 21.52 -6.86 2.73
N LEU A 145 20.31 -7.45 2.73
CA LEU A 145 19.29 -7.16 1.72
C LEU A 145 18.85 -5.71 1.83
N CYS A 146 18.51 -5.26 3.04
CA CYS A 146 18.11 -3.86 3.27
C CYS A 146 19.21 -2.88 2.86
N ARG A 147 20.47 -3.13 3.26
CA ARG A 147 21.61 -2.26 2.94
C ARG A 147 21.94 -2.16 1.47
N THR A 148 21.87 -3.28 0.75
CA THR A 148 22.32 -3.34 -0.65
C THR A 148 21.21 -3.10 -1.66
N ARG A 149 19.94 -3.25 -1.26
CA ARG A 149 18.81 -3.21 -2.18
C ARG A 149 17.70 -2.24 -1.78
N CYS A 150 17.64 -1.79 -0.52
CA CYS A 150 16.57 -0.92 -0.03
C CYS A 150 17.05 0.46 0.45
N ASN A 151 18.34 0.80 0.30
CA ASN A 151 18.85 2.11 0.63
C ASN A 151 18.24 3.20 -0.27
N HIS A 152 17.55 4.17 0.33
CA HIS A 152 16.82 5.23 -0.35
C HIS A 152 17.68 6.41 -0.83
N ALA A 153 18.92 6.52 -0.35
CA ALA A 153 19.85 7.59 -0.73
C ALA A 153 21.29 7.13 -0.51
N PRO A 154 21.83 6.27 -1.39
CA PRO A 154 23.20 5.84 -1.25
C PRO A 154 24.16 6.99 -1.58
N MET A 155 24.82 7.52 -0.56
CA MET A 155 25.85 8.58 -0.69
C MET A 155 27.15 8.10 -1.37
N ASP A 156 27.21 6.84 -1.79
CA ASP A 156 28.34 6.27 -2.53
C ASP A 156 28.23 6.47 -4.05
N GLY A 157 27.19 7.19 -4.51
CA GLY A 157 26.96 7.47 -5.93
C GLY A 157 26.38 6.30 -6.72
N SER A 158 26.03 5.19 -6.08
CA SER A 158 25.45 4.03 -6.76
C SER A 158 24.04 4.28 -7.34
N GLN A 159 23.34 5.33 -6.90
CA GLN A 159 21.99 5.69 -7.37
C GLN A 159 21.79 7.21 -7.37
N GLN A 160 22.44 7.90 -8.32
CA GLN A 160 22.37 9.37 -8.45
C GLN A 160 20.96 9.87 -8.80
N ASP A 161 20.17 9.06 -9.53
CA ASP A 161 18.81 9.40 -9.97
C ASP A 161 17.80 9.60 -8.81
N LEU A 162 18.18 9.22 -7.59
CA LEU A 162 17.35 9.36 -6.39
C LEU A 162 17.67 10.63 -5.56
N ILE A 163 18.75 11.34 -5.90
CA ILE A 163 19.24 12.49 -5.14
C ILE A 163 19.38 13.71 -6.06
N LEU A 164 18.66 14.78 -5.74
CA LEU A 164 18.82 16.09 -6.36
C LEU A 164 19.70 16.98 -5.49
N THR A 165 20.55 17.76 -6.13
CA THR A 165 21.35 18.79 -5.46
C THR A 165 20.62 20.12 -5.62
N VAL A 166 20.14 20.69 -4.52
CA VAL A 166 19.36 21.93 -4.50
C VAL A 166 20.09 22.96 -3.66
N GLU A 167 20.33 24.14 -4.23
CA GLU A 167 20.87 25.29 -3.52
C GLU A 167 19.72 26.07 -2.87
N ASP A 168 19.86 26.37 -1.58
CA ASP A 168 18.88 27.17 -0.86
C ASP A 168 19.05 28.68 -1.11
N GLU A 169 18.12 29.48 -0.59
CA GLU A 169 18.14 30.96 -0.73
C GLU A 169 19.39 31.61 -0.12
N ASN A 170 20.14 30.89 0.74
CA ASN A 170 21.38 31.36 1.36
C ASN A 170 22.64 30.90 0.60
N GLY A 171 22.49 30.23 -0.54
CA GLY A 171 23.59 29.67 -1.33
C GLY A 171 24.16 28.38 -0.76
N VAL A 172 23.48 27.73 0.18
CA VAL A 172 23.91 26.46 0.76
C VAL A 172 23.35 25.32 -0.08
N VAL A 173 24.25 24.45 -0.53
CA VAL A 173 23.92 23.29 -1.35
C VAL A 173 23.49 22.12 -0.46
N HIS A 174 22.26 21.66 -0.64
CA HIS A 174 21.67 20.51 0.04
C HIS A 174 21.38 19.38 -0.93
N GLN A 175 21.52 18.14 -0.45
CA GLN A 175 21.04 16.96 -1.17
C GLN A 175 19.62 16.65 -0.71
N THR A 176 18.68 16.64 -1.65
CA THR A 176 17.28 16.27 -1.42
C THR A 176 16.91 15.04 -2.24
N ARG A 177 15.79 14.39 -1.91
CA ARG A 177 15.31 13.24 -2.68
C ARG A 177 14.66 13.71 -3.98
N ALA A 178 14.86 12.95 -5.05
CA ALA A 178 14.22 13.20 -6.34
C ALA A 178 12.73 12.79 -6.39
N PHE A 179 12.22 12.15 -5.33
CA PHE A 179 10.88 11.57 -5.28
C PHE A 179 10.15 11.93 -3.98
N ASN A 180 8.83 11.99 -4.04
CA ASN A 180 7.98 12.37 -2.91
C ASN A 180 7.11 11.20 -2.42
N THR A 181 7.49 10.60 -1.29
CA THR A 181 6.71 9.53 -0.63
C THR A 181 5.49 10.03 0.13
N GLU A 182 5.44 11.33 0.47
CA GLU A 182 4.31 11.95 1.19
C GLU A 182 3.03 11.91 0.35
N THR A 183 3.15 11.94 -0.98
CA THR A 183 2.00 11.83 -1.87
C THR A 183 1.18 10.56 -1.58
N ALA A 184 1.82 9.46 -1.17
CA ALA A 184 1.13 8.21 -0.87
C ALA A 184 0.31 8.31 0.43
N GLU A 185 0.85 9.03 1.42
CA GLU A 185 0.12 9.33 2.66
C GLU A 185 -1.08 10.25 2.39
N GLN A 186 -0.94 11.20 1.47
CA GLN A 186 -2.03 12.09 1.06
C GLN A 186 -3.18 11.32 0.39
N LEU A 187 -2.87 10.41 -0.55
CA LEU A 187 -3.89 9.54 -1.16
C LEU A 187 -4.57 8.65 -0.10
N ASN A 188 -3.79 8.02 0.78
CA ASN A 188 -4.34 7.19 1.85
C ASN A 188 -5.26 8.00 2.77
N SER A 189 -4.84 9.20 3.16
CA SER A 189 -5.66 10.11 3.97
C SER A 189 -6.96 10.51 3.27
N TRP A 190 -6.91 10.77 1.96
CA TRP A 190 -8.09 11.08 1.16
C TRP A 190 -9.06 9.89 1.10
N LEU A 191 -8.56 8.68 0.83
CA LEU A 191 -9.36 7.45 0.80
C LEU A 191 -9.99 7.11 2.15
N ARG A 192 -9.34 7.45 3.27
CA ARG A 192 -9.91 7.25 4.62
C ARG A 192 -11.23 7.98 4.82
N GLY A 193 -11.47 9.09 4.10
CA GLY A 193 -12.76 9.79 4.12
C GLY A 193 -13.93 8.92 3.63
N PHE A 194 -13.65 7.90 2.81
CA PHE A 194 -14.66 6.99 2.23
C PHE A 194 -14.73 5.64 2.94
N GLU A 195 -13.91 5.39 3.97
CA GLU A 195 -13.78 4.09 4.63
C GLU A 195 -15.13 3.55 5.13
N ALA A 196 -15.96 4.40 5.73
CA ALA A 196 -17.27 4.01 6.26
C ALA A 196 -18.23 3.51 5.16
N ALA A 197 -18.18 4.10 3.96
CA ALA A 197 -18.98 3.68 2.82
C ALA A 197 -18.44 2.37 2.24
N LEU A 198 -17.12 2.30 2.04
CA LEU A 198 -16.42 1.14 1.51
C LEU A 198 -16.67 -0.12 2.35
N GLN A 199 -16.64 -0.01 3.68
CA GLN A 199 -16.90 -1.14 4.59
C GLN A 199 -18.32 -1.72 4.47
N GLN A 200 -19.28 -0.94 3.94
CA GLN A 200 -20.68 -1.35 3.77
C GLN A 200 -20.99 -1.90 2.38
N MET A 201 -20.04 -1.89 1.45
CA MET A 201 -20.27 -2.35 0.07
C MET A 201 -20.19 -3.88 -0.06
N SER A 202 -20.73 -4.39 -1.16
CA SER A 202 -20.39 -5.73 -1.65
C SER A 202 -19.00 -5.69 -2.32
N ASP A 203 -18.40 -6.85 -2.56
CA ASP A 203 -17.07 -6.92 -3.18
C ASP A 203 -17.01 -6.23 -4.55
N VAL A 204 -18.02 -6.44 -5.40
CA VAL A 204 -18.09 -5.81 -6.75
C VAL A 204 -18.31 -4.29 -6.65
N ASN A 205 -19.19 -3.84 -5.75
CA ASN A 205 -19.45 -2.40 -5.58
C ASN A 205 -18.24 -1.69 -4.99
N TYR A 206 -17.51 -2.36 -4.08
CA TYR A 206 -16.24 -1.85 -3.55
C TYR A 206 -15.27 -1.59 -4.70
N ASP A 207 -15.10 -2.57 -5.60
CA ASP A 207 -14.15 -2.48 -6.70
C ASP A 207 -14.49 -1.35 -7.66
N PHE A 208 -15.75 -1.28 -8.08
CA PHE A 208 -16.23 -0.19 -8.91
C PHE A 208 -16.02 1.17 -8.23
N PHE A 209 -16.40 1.29 -6.95
CA PHE A 209 -16.34 2.57 -6.24
C PHE A 209 -14.91 3.04 -6.03
N VAL A 210 -13.99 2.18 -5.58
CA VAL A 210 -12.57 2.54 -5.45
C VAL A 210 -11.97 2.88 -6.80
N HIS A 211 -12.32 2.17 -7.87
CA HIS A 211 -11.83 2.51 -9.20
C HIS A 211 -12.26 3.92 -9.63
N VAL A 212 -13.53 4.28 -9.43
CA VAL A 212 -14.02 5.64 -9.68
C VAL A 212 -13.33 6.68 -8.80
N LEU A 213 -13.11 6.38 -7.52
CA LEU A 213 -12.36 7.27 -6.63
C LEU A 213 -10.93 7.51 -7.13
N MET A 214 -10.24 6.48 -7.60
CA MET A 214 -8.89 6.62 -8.15
C MET A 214 -8.88 7.49 -9.41
N MET A 215 -9.88 7.36 -10.30
CA MET A 215 -10.00 8.23 -11.47
C MET A 215 -10.21 9.71 -11.09
N ILE A 216 -11.13 9.99 -10.17
CA ILE A 216 -11.41 11.36 -9.69
C ILE A 216 -10.18 11.97 -9.01
N TYR A 217 -9.47 11.19 -8.21
CA TYR A 217 -8.24 11.65 -7.57
C TYR A 217 -7.14 11.92 -8.60
N GLY A 218 -7.02 11.08 -9.63
CA GLY A 218 -6.11 11.29 -10.75
C GLY A 218 -6.36 12.62 -11.46
N GLU A 219 -7.60 12.88 -11.86
CA GLU A 219 -7.99 14.17 -12.47
C GLU A 219 -7.68 15.36 -11.55
N THR A 220 -7.91 15.21 -10.25
CA THR A 220 -7.61 16.26 -9.27
C THR A 220 -6.10 16.53 -9.19
N MET A 221 -5.28 15.48 -9.22
CA MET A 221 -3.82 15.59 -9.16
C MET A 221 -3.25 16.19 -10.44
N GLU A 222 -3.74 15.77 -11.62
CA GLU A 222 -3.34 16.33 -12.91
C GLU A 222 -3.64 17.83 -12.99
N ASN A 223 -4.84 18.25 -12.58
CA ASN A 223 -5.20 19.67 -12.51
C ASN A 223 -4.30 20.47 -11.55
N HIS A 224 -3.89 19.86 -10.43
CA HIS A 224 -2.98 20.49 -9.48
C HIS A 224 -1.56 20.63 -10.04
N ILE A 225 -1.06 19.62 -10.75
CA ILE A 225 0.23 19.65 -11.44
C ILE A 225 0.23 20.76 -12.50
N PHE A 226 -0.84 20.84 -13.31
CA PHE A 226 -1.05 21.87 -14.32
C PHE A 226 -1.08 23.28 -13.70
N THR A 227 -1.89 23.47 -12.65
CA THR A 227 -2.05 24.79 -12.00
C THR A 227 -0.75 25.29 -11.37
N LYS A 228 0.10 24.38 -10.89
CA LYS A 228 1.42 24.72 -10.33
C LYS A 228 2.50 24.95 -11.38
N GLY A 229 2.21 24.70 -12.66
CA GLY A 229 3.22 24.72 -13.72
C GLY A 229 4.36 23.73 -13.47
N SER A 230 4.07 22.63 -12.76
CA SER A 230 5.05 21.58 -12.43
C SER A 230 5.04 20.45 -13.46
N GLU A 231 4.54 20.74 -14.66
CA GLU A 231 4.54 19.82 -15.78
C GLU A 231 5.98 19.57 -16.26
N LEU A 232 6.19 18.38 -16.83
CA LEU A 232 7.45 18.07 -17.49
C LEU A 232 7.52 18.87 -18.80
N SER A 233 8.68 19.44 -19.09
CA SER A 233 8.87 20.27 -20.27
C SER A 233 8.69 19.49 -21.57
N ASP A 234 8.35 20.18 -22.65
CA ASP A 234 8.30 19.58 -23.99
C ASP A 234 9.65 18.95 -24.36
N ASP A 235 10.76 19.57 -23.96
CA ASP A 235 12.12 19.05 -24.14
C ASP A 235 12.32 17.69 -23.46
N PHE A 236 11.72 17.49 -22.28
CA PHE A 236 11.77 16.20 -21.59
C PHE A 236 11.06 15.12 -22.39
N TRP A 237 9.86 15.41 -22.89
CA TRP A 237 9.09 14.47 -23.69
C TRP A 237 9.74 14.18 -25.04
N ALA A 238 10.37 15.17 -25.68
CA ALA A 238 11.15 14.98 -26.90
C ALA A 238 12.34 14.03 -26.67
N ALA A 239 13.06 14.20 -25.56
CA ALA A 239 14.17 13.31 -25.19
C ALA A 239 13.72 11.88 -24.88
N VAL A 240 12.56 11.70 -24.21
CA VAL A 240 12.01 10.37 -23.89
C VAL A 240 11.47 9.66 -25.14
N ASN A 241 10.88 10.41 -26.07
CA ASN A 241 10.30 9.85 -27.30
C ASN A 241 11.36 9.56 -28.38
N GLY A 242 12.63 9.87 -28.14
CA GLY A 242 13.72 9.58 -29.06
C GLY A 242 13.71 10.46 -30.32
N GLU A 243 13.28 11.72 -30.21
CA GLU A 243 13.64 12.71 -31.23
C GLU A 243 15.09 13.13 -30.98
N ASP A 244 16.03 12.28 -31.43
CA ASP A 244 17.40 12.69 -31.68
C ASP A 244 17.34 13.88 -32.64
N MET A 245 17.62 15.08 -32.14
CA MET A 245 18.05 16.18 -33.00
C MET A 245 19.39 15.76 -33.62
N GLU A 246 19.32 15.11 -34.78
CA GLU A 246 20.41 15.10 -35.74
C GLU A 246 20.71 16.55 -36.13
N THR A 247 21.76 17.11 -35.55
CA THR A 247 22.58 18.19 -36.17
C THR A 247 24.05 17.94 -35.93
#